data_AF-A0A348WGY8-F1
#
_entry.id   AF-A0A348WGY8-F1
#
_cell.length_a   1.000
_cell.length_b   1.000
_cell.length_c   1.000
_cell.angle_alpha   90.00
_cell.angle_beta   90.00
_cell.angle_gamma   90.00
#
_symmetry.space_group_name_H-M   'P 1'
#
loop_
_entity.id
_entity.type
_entity.pdbx_description
1 polymer ?
#
loop_
_entity_poly.entity_id
_entity_poly.type
_entity_poly.pdbx_seq_one_letter_code
_entity_poly.pdbx_strand_id
1 'polypeptide(L)'
;MQTTKSPYWQGFGAGAPFVLILVPFSTLFGVVATEAGLSVLEALTMSLVVVAGAAQFTAVQLMSEQVPVFIVILAALTVNLRMAMYSASLTPHLGAAPVGLRALVAYFTVDQTYACSVAAYEANPDWQLRQKLAYFFGVATPILPAWLGFTLVG
;
A
#
# COMPACT_ATOMS: atom_id res chain seq x y z
N MET A 1 23.10 -22.79 -12.18
CA MET A 1 23.30 -21.35 -12.44
C MET A 1 22.12 -20.58 -11.87
N GLN A 2 22.21 -20.10 -10.63
CA GLN A 2 21.21 -19.19 -10.06
C GLN A 2 21.36 -17.86 -10.79
N THR A 3 20.45 -17.56 -11.72
CA THR A 3 20.45 -16.26 -12.39
C THR A 3 20.32 -15.19 -11.33
N THR A 4 21.31 -14.32 -11.24
CA THR A 4 21.38 -13.13 -10.37
C THR A 4 20.30 -12.12 -10.78
N LYS A 5 19.01 -12.49 -10.74
CA LYS A 5 17.93 -11.53 -10.95
C LYS A 5 18.00 -10.56 -9.77
N SER A 6 18.20 -9.28 -10.08
CA SER A 6 18.21 -8.22 -9.07
C SER A 6 17.02 -8.40 -8.12
N PRO A 7 17.21 -8.35 -6.79
CA PRO A 7 16.13 -8.47 -5.81
C PRO A 7 14.91 -7.58 -6.12
N TYR A 8 15.16 -6.44 -6.76
CA TYR A 8 14.11 -5.56 -7.29
C TYR A 8 13.18 -6.25 -8.29
N TRP A 9 13.71 -6.93 -9.31
CA TRP A 9 12.91 -7.63 -10.32
C TRP A 9 12.19 -8.84 -9.74
N GLN A 10 12.76 -9.47 -8.71
CA GLN A 10 12.06 -10.51 -7.95
C GLN A 10 10.84 -9.92 -7.23
N GLY A 11 11.01 -8.77 -6.57
CA GLY A 11 9.91 -8.03 -5.95
C GLY A 11 8.86 -7.56 -6.96
N PHE A 12 9.28 -7.02 -8.10
CA PHE A 12 8.38 -6.60 -9.17
C PHE A 12 7.52 -7.77 -9.69
N GLY A 13 8.14 -8.93 -9.92
CA GLY A 13 7.42 -10.13 -10.32
C GLY A 13 6.45 -10.65 -9.26
N ALA A 14 6.77 -10.48 -7.97
CA ALA A 14 5.86 -10.82 -6.87
C ALA A 14 4.70 -9.83 -6.73
N GLY A 15 4.94 -8.54 -7.04
CA GLY A 15 3.92 -7.48 -6.99
C GLY A 15 2.97 -7.47 -8.19
N ALA A 16 3.42 -7.87 -9.37
CA ALA A 16 2.66 -7.76 -10.61
C ALA A 16 1.30 -8.49 -10.61
N PRO A 17 1.16 -9.72 -10.07
CA PRO A 17 -0.14 -10.40 -10.02
C PRO A 17 -1.22 -9.63 -9.24
N PHE A 18 -0.83 -8.85 -8.24
CA PHE A 18 -1.79 -8.05 -7.46
C PHE A 18 -2.45 -6.95 -8.28
N VAL A 19 -1.81 -6.48 -9.38
CA VAL A 19 -2.40 -5.47 -10.27
C VAL A 19 -3.75 -5.94 -10.82
N LEU A 20 -3.89 -7.22 -11.15
CA LEU A 20 -5.13 -7.79 -11.67
C LEU A 20 -6.31 -7.65 -10.70
N ILE A 21 -6.02 -7.70 -9.39
CA ILE A 21 -7.02 -7.50 -8.32
C ILE A 21 -7.20 -6.01 -8.03
N LEU A 22 -6.12 -5.23 -8.09
CA LEU A 22 -6.15 -3.79 -7.82
C LEU A 22 -6.99 -3.05 -8.86
N VAL A 23 -6.97 -3.44 -10.13
CA VAL A 23 -7.73 -2.80 -11.22
C VAL A 23 -9.22 -2.65 -10.88
N PRO A 24 -10.02 -3.72 -10.74
CA PRO A 24 -11.45 -3.57 -10.48
C PRO A 24 -11.73 -2.91 -9.12
N PHE A 25 -10.86 -3.12 -8.14
CA PHE A 25 -11.06 -2.62 -6.78
C PHE A 25 -10.83 -1.11 -6.66
N SER A 26 -9.80 -0.58 -7.34
CA SER A 26 -9.52 0.86 -7.38
C SER A 26 -10.49 1.61 -8.29
N THR A 27 -10.91 1.03 -9.42
CA THR A 27 -12.00 1.60 -10.23
C THR A 27 -13.31 1.66 -9.45
N LEU A 28 -13.67 0.61 -8.71
CA LEU A 28 -14.85 0.65 -7.84
C LEU A 28 -14.76 1.77 -6.79
N PHE A 29 -13.58 1.99 -6.22
CA PHE A 29 -13.38 3.09 -5.28
C PHE A 29 -13.59 4.46 -5.94
N GLY A 30 -13.07 4.69 -7.14
CA GLY A 30 -13.28 5.93 -7.90
C GLY A 30 -14.77 6.23 -8.14
N VAL A 31 -15.53 5.22 -8.56
CA VAL A 31 -16.98 5.32 -8.74
C VAL A 31 -17.68 5.65 -7.43
N VAL A 32 -17.40 4.90 -6.35
CA VAL A 32 -18.03 5.08 -5.03
C VAL A 32 -17.70 6.45 -4.42
N ALA A 33 -16.48 6.93 -4.59
CA ALA A 33 -16.09 8.28 -4.15
C ALA A 33 -16.86 9.37 -4.90
N THR A 34 -17.05 9.19 -6.22
CA THR A 34 -17.82 10.11 -7.05
C THR A 34 -19.31 10.08 -6.70
N GLU A 35 -19.89 8.90 -6.43
CA GLU A 35 -21.28 8.77 -5.96
C GLU A 35 -21.51 9.41 -4.59
N ALA A 36 -20.51 9.36 -3.70
CA ALA A 36 -20.55 10.05 -2.42
C ALA A 36 -20.37 11.58 -2.54
N GLY A 37 -20.23 12.12 -3.75
CA GLY A 37 -20.13 13.55 -4.03
C GLY A 37 -18.74 14.14 -3.79
N LEU A 38 -17.70 13.31 -3.62
CA LEU A 38 -16.32 13.82 -3.58
C LEU A 38 -15.90 14.28 -4.98
N SER A 39 -15.16 15.38 -5.03
CA SER A 39 -14.47 15.78 -6.25
C SER A 39 -13.36 14.79 -6.60
N VAL A 40 -13.02 14.71 -7.88
CA VAL A 40 -11.90 13.88 -8.37
C VAL A 40 -10.60 14.20 -7.61
N LEU A 41 -10.37 15.48 -7.28
CA LEU A 41 -9.20 15.91 -6.53
C LEU A 41 -9.22 15.39 -5.08
N GLU A 42 -10.38 15.38 -4.42
CA GLU A 42 -10.52 14.83 -3.07
C GLU A 42 -10.32 13.31 -3.05
N ALA A 43 -10.91 12.59 -4.02
CA ALA A 43 -10.73 11.14 -4.16
C ALA A 43 -9.26 10.75 -4.43
N LEU A 44 -8.56 11.51 -5.28
CA LEU A 44 -7.14 11.33 -5.53
C LEU A 44 -6.28 11.68 -4.31
N THR A 45 -6.59 12.78 -3.63
CA THR A 45 -5.85 13.19 -2.41
C THR A 45 -6.02 12.13 -1.32
N MET A 46 -7.23 11.60 -1.15
CA MET A 46 -7.51 10.52 -0.23
C MET A 46 -6.73 9.25 -0.59
N SER A 47 -6.65 8.91 -1.89
CA SER A 47 -5.86 7.77 -2.37
C SER A 47 -4.36 7.95 -2.24
N LEU A 48 -3.87 9.19 -2.31
CA LEU A 48 -2.47 9.51 -2.12
C LEU A 48 -2.08 9.49 -0.63
N VAL A 49 -2.96 9.96 0.26
CA VAL A 49 -2.69 10.05 1.70
C VAL A 49 -2.97 8.72 2.39
N VAL A 50 -4.00 8.00 1.96
CA VAL A 50 -4.44 6.73 2.52
C VAL A 50 -4.32 5.67 1.44
N VAL A 51 -3.14 5.06 1.34
CA VAL A 51 -2.91 3.90 0.46
C VAL A 51 -3.47 2.63 1.13
N ALA A 52 -4.75 2.65 1.47
CA ALA A 52 -5.42 1.61 2.24
C ALA A 52 -6.89 1.52 1.83
N GLY A 53 -7.17 0.78 0.76
CA GLY A 53 -8.50 0.74 0.17
C GLY A 53 -9.62 0.39 1.15
N ALA A 54 -9.40 -0.56 2.09
CA ALA A 54 -10.39 -0.89 3.11
C ALA A 54 -10.81 0.32 3.96
N ALA A 55 -9.86 1.15 4.38
CA ALA A 55 -10.17 2.36 5.15
C ALA A 55 -10.84 3.43 4.30
N GLN A 56 -10.53 3.49 3.00
CA GLN A 56 -11.16 4.44 2.10
C GLN A 56 -12.63 4.07 1.84
N PHE A 57 -12.94 2.79 1.62
CA PHE A 57 -14.32 2.33 1.50
C PHE A 57 -15.11 2.56 2.80
N THR A 58 -14.53 2.27 3.97
CA THR A 58 -15.16 2.57 5.26
C THR A 58 -15.42 4.07 5.41
N ALA A 59 -14.47 4.92 5.04
CA ALA A 59 -14.63 6.35 5.17
C ALA A 59 -15.69 6.92 4.23
N VAL A 60 -15.72 6.48 2.96
CA VAL A 60 -16.74 6.92 2.00
C VAL A 60 -18.14 6.45 2.43
N GLN A 61 -18.28 5.21 2.92
CA GLN A 61 -19.54 4.69 3.45
C GLN A 61 -20.06 5.55 4.62
N LEU A 62 -19.20 5.84 5.60
CA LEU A 62 -19.58 6.64 6.77
C LEU A 62 -19.90 8.10 6.39
N MET A 63 -19.20 8.66 5.41
CA MET A 63 -19.51 9.98 4.87
C MET A 63 -20.88 10.00 4.17
N SER A 64 -21.22 8.95 3.42
CA SER A 64 -22.56 8.81 2.82
C SER A 64 -23.67 8.69 3.86
N GLU A 65 -23.37 8.13 5.03
CA GLU A 65 -24.29 8.04 6.17
C GLU A 65 -24.35 9.33 7.02
N GLN A 66 -23.69 10.41 6.57
CA GLN A 66 -23.61 11.70 7.27
C GLN A 66 -23.03 11.59 8.69
N VAL A 67 -22.19 10.58 8.92
CA VAL A 67 -21.53 10.37 10.20
C VAL A 67 -20.52 11.50 10.44
N PRO A 68 -20.39 12.00 11.69
CA PRO A 68 -19.40 13.04 12.02
C PRO A 68 -18.00 12.67 11.55
N VAL A 69 -17.30 13.62 10.92
CA VAL A 69 -15.95 13.44 10.35
C VAL A 69 -14.95 12.86 11.36
N PHE A 70 -15.08 13.22 12.65
CA PHE A 70 -14.24 12.65 13.69
C PHE A 70 -14.38 11.12 13.83
N ILE A 71 -15.60 10.59 13.73
CA ILE A 71 -15.86 9.14 13.77
C ILE A 71 -15.32 8.47 12.50
N VAL A 72 -15.45 9.12 11.34
CA VAL A 72 -14.86 8.66 10.07
C VAL A 72 -13.34 8.49 10.22
N ILE A 73 -12.67 9.49 10.77
CA ILE A 73 -11.22 9.46 11.03
C ILE A 73 -10.87 8.34 12.01
N LEU A 74 -11.61 8.19 13.11
CA LEU A 74 -11.37 7.13 14.09
C LEU A 74 -11.55 5.74 13.46
N ALA A 75 -12.61 5.50 12.71
CA ALA A 75 -12.85 4.23 12.03
C ALA A 75 -11.73 3.93 11.02
N ALA A 76 -11.34 4.90 10.20
CA ALA A 76 -10.24 4.77 9.26
C ALA A 76 -8.91 4.47 9.97
N LEU A 77 -8.63 5.12 11.10
CA LEU A 77 -7.45 4.84 11.93
C LEU A 77 -7.51 3.42 12.51
N THR A 78 -8.66 3.00 13.03
CA THR A 78 -8.84 1.65 13.60
C THR A 78 -8.61 0.57 12.54
N VAL A 79 -9.15 0.74 11.34
CA VAL A 79 -8.93 -0.18 10.21
C VAL A 79 -7.46 -0.20 9.76
N ASN A 80 -6.76 0.94 9.87
CA ASN A 80 -5.35 1.07 9.50
C ASN A 80 -4.34 0.66 10.58
N LEU A 81 -4.77 0.36 11.81
CA LEU A 81 -3.85 -0.04 12.90
C LEU A 81 -2.94 -1.22 12.50
N ARG A 82 -3.42 -2.10 11.63
CA ARG A 82 -2.65 -3.22 11.07
C ARG A 82 -1.40 -2.76 10.30
N MET A 83 -1.44 -1.64 9.58
CA MET A 83 -0.27 -1.08 8.89
C MET A 83 0.79 -0.56 9.87
N ALA A 84 0.35 -0.04 11.02
CA ALA A 84 1.27 0.33 12.10
C ALA A 84 1.98 -0.91 12.66
N MET A 85 1.25 -2.02 12.84
CA MET A 85 1.83 -3.32 13.25
C MET A 85 2.81 -3.86 12.20
N TYR A 86 2.48 -3.77 10.90
CA TYR A 86 3.39 -4.15 9.81
C TYR A 86 4.68 -3.33 9.84
N SER A 87 4.57 -2.01 9.99
CA SER A 87 5.73 -1.13 10.10
C SER A 87 6.63 -1.50 11.30
N ALA A 88 6.02 -1.82 12.45
CA ALA A 88 6.76 -2.29 13.63
C ALA A 88 7.48 -3.62 13.36
N SER A 89 6.83 -4.59 12.71
CA SER A 89 7.44 -5.89 12.38
C SER A 89 8.53 -5.84 11.31
N LEU A 90 8.51 -4.84 10.43
CA LEU A 90 9.57 -4.59 9.44
C LEU A 90 10.76 -3.82 10.04
N THR A 91 10.62 -3.22 11.22
CA THR A 91 11.67 -2.43 11.88
C THR A 91 12.96 -3.22 12.15
N PRO A 92 12.95 -4.49 12.60
CA PRO A 92 14.17 -5.29 12.73
C PRO A 92 14.91 -5.52 11.41
N HIS A 93 14.19 -5.51 10.28
CA HIS A 93 14.73 -5.82 8.96
C HIS A 93 15.20 -4.58 8.19
N LEU A 94 14.47 -3.47 8.35
CA LEU A 94 14.65 -2.23 7.58
C LEU A 94 14.96 -1.01 8.46
N GLY A 95 14.97 -1.15 9.79
CA GLY A 95 15.14 -0.05 10.74
C GLY A 95 16.54 0.57 10.76
N ALA A 96 17.54 -0.12 10.22
CA ALA A 96 18.89 0.41 10.00
C ALA A 96 18.98 1.38 8.80
N ALA A 97 17.90 1.54 8.02
CA ALA A 97 17.86 2.47 6.90
C ALA A 97 17.80 3.95 7.35
N PRO A 98 18.25 4.90 6.51
CA PRO A 98 18.12 6.34 6.80
C PRO A 98 16.67 6.73 7.06
N VAL A 99 16.45 7.73 7.92
CA VAL A 99 15.10 8.17 8.34
C VAL A 99 14.20 8.49 7.14
N GLY A 100 14.71 9.16 6.12
CA GLY A 100 13.93 9.45 4.90
C GLY A 100 13.50 8.19 4.13
N LEU A 101 14.35 7.17 4.09
CA LEU A 101 14.02 5.90 3.45
C LEU A 101 13.04 5.08 4.28
N ARG A 102 13.14 5.15 5.61
CA ARG A 102 12.16 4.55 6.53
C ARG A 102 10.77 5.18 6.39
N ALA A 103 10.70 6.49 6.19
CA ALA A 103 9.44 7.17 5.92
C ALA A 103 8.82 6.69 4.60
N LEU A 104 9.62 6.54 3.54
CA LEU A 104 9.15 5.97 2.26
C LEU A 104 8.69 4.52 2.43
N VAL A 105 9.46 3.68 3.13
CA VAL A 105 9.05 2.30 3.41
C VAL A 105 7.71 2.27 4.16
N ALA A 106 7.55 3.09 5.20
CA ALA A 106 6.29 3.17 5.95
C ALA A 106 5.13 3.60 5.05
N TYR A 107 5.33 4.59 4.18
CA TYR A 107 4.33 5.05 3.23
C TYR A 107 3.91 3.95 2.23
N PHE A 108 4.87 3.17 1.74
CA PHE A 108 4.63 2.07 0.80
C PHE A 108 4.30 0.74 1.49
N THR A 109 4.13 0.72 2.82
CA THR A 109 3.76 -0.49 3.57
C THR A 109 2.26 -0.72 3.46
N VAL A 110 1.90 -1.62 2.57
CA VAL A 110 0.55 -2.12 2.33
C VAL A 110 0.54 -3.64 2.44
N ASP A 111 -0.63 -4.24 2.43
CA ASP A 111 -0.82 -5.69 2.63
C ASP A 111 0.06 -6.53 1.71
N GLN A 112 0.09 -6.18 0.44
CA GLN A 112 0.84 -6.87 -0.59
C GLN A 112 2.35 -6.70 -0.40
N THR A 113 2.82 -5.47 -0.13
CA THR A 113 4.26 -5.21 0.06
C THR A 113 4.77 -5.86 1.34
N TYR A 114 3.96 -5.85 2.41
CA TYR A 114 4.26 -6.54 3.66
C TYR A 114 4.31 -8.07 3.48
N ALA A 115 3.25 -8.68 2.95
CA ALA A 115 3.16 -10.13 2.80
C ALA A 115 4.29 -10.69 1.91
N CYS A 116 4.57 -10.03 0.78
CA CYS A 116 5.68 -10.42 -0.09
C CYS A 116 7.04 -10.23 0.57
N SER A 117 7.22 -9.16 1.36
CA SER A 117 8.51 -8.85 1.99
C SER A 117 8.84 -9.79 3.13
N VAL A 118 7.87 -10.12 4.00
CA VAL A 118 8.08 -11.08 5.09
C VAL A 118 8.47 -12.45 4.51
N ALA A 119 7.70 -12.96 3.55
CA ALA A 119 8.00 -14.25 2.91
C ALA A 119 9.38 -14.25 2.24
N ALA A 120 9.78 -13.16 1.59
CA ALA A 120 11.09 -13.06 0.95
C ALA A 120 12.24 -12.93 1.95
N TYR A 121 12.04 -12.24 3.07
CA TYR A 121 13.06 -12.08 4.12
C TYR A 121 13.26 -13.37 4.92
N GLU A 122 12.21 -14.16 5.12
CA GLU A 122 12.29 -15.50 5.70
C GLU A 122 13.00 -16.48 4.76
N ALA A 123 12.69 -16.44 3.47
CA ALA A 123 13.34 -17.29 2.47
C ALA A 123 14.81 -16.91 2.20
N ASN A 124 15.20 -15.66 2.51
CA ASN A 124 16.55 -15.14 2.26
C ASN A 124 17.08 -14.37 3.49
N PRO A 125 17.40 -15.08 4.59
CA PRO A 125 17.84 -14.44 5.84
C PRO A 125 19.14 -13.65 5.66
N ASP A 126 20.03 -14.11 4.76
CA ASP A 126 21.35 -13.52 4.48
C ASP A 126 21.30 -12.25 3.63
N TRP A 127 20.13 -11.80 3.17
CA TRP A 127 20.03 -10.57 2.38
C TRP A 127 20.46 -9.35 3.17
N GLN A 128 21.35 -8.57 2.56
CA GLN A 128 21.75 -7.26 3.08
C GLN A 128 20.58 -6.27 3.03
N LEU A 129 20.65 -5.22 3.85
CA LEU A 129 19.65 -4.16 3.92
C LEU A 129 19.29 -3.59 2.53
N ARG A 130 20.30 -3.37 1.66
CA ARG A 130 20.08 -2.87 0.29
C ARG A 130 19.26 -3.83 -0.57
N GLN A 131 19.45 -5.15 -0.42
CA GLN A 131 18.71 -6.17 -1.17
C GLN A 131 17.27 -6.28 -0.67
N LYS A 132 17.08 -6.22 0.65
CA LYS A 132 15.74 -6.19 1.29
C LYS A 132 14.93 -4.97 0.82
N LEU A 133 15.55 -3.78 0.85
CA LEU A 133 14.94 -2.54 0.34
C LEU A 133 14.64 -2.62 -1.16
N ALA A 134 15.57 -3.14 -1.97
CA ALA A 134 15.36 -3.28 -3.41
C ALA A 134 14.17 -4.19 -3.72
N TYR A 135 14.03 -5.32 -3.01
CA TYR A 135 12.88 -6.20 -3.14
C TYR A 135 11.58 -5.49 -2.74
N PHE A 136 11.54 -4.83 -1.57
CA PHE A 136 10.37 -4.09 -1.07
C PHE A 136 9.88 -3.04 -2.08
N PHE A 137 10.78 -2.19 -2.59
CA PHE A 137 10.42 -1.18 -3.59
C PHE A 137 10.06 -1.82 -4.95
N GLY A 138 10.64 -2.98 -5.28
CA GLY A 138 10.23 -3.79 -6.42
C GLY A 138 8.77 -4.18 -6.36
N VAL A 139 8.31 -4.70 -5.20
CA VAL A 139 6.89 -5.06 -4.99
C VAL A 139 6.00 -3.81 -5.02
N ALA A 140 6.42 -2.70 -4.44
CA ALA A 140 5.63 -1.46 -4.39
C ALA A 140 5.44 -0.80 -5.76
N THR A 141 6.41 -0.95 -6.68
CA THR A 141 6.44 -0.27 -7.99
C THR A 141 5.19 -0.54 -8.84
N PRO A 142 4.71 -1.78 -9.05
CA PRO A 142 3.49 -2.01 -9.83
C PRO A 142 2.20 -1.64 -9.08
N ILE A 143 2.22 -1.59 -7.74
CA ILE A 143 1.02 -1.43 -6.92
C ILE A 143 0.53 0.02 -6.91
N LEU A 144 1.40 0.99 -6.63
CA LEU A 144 0.99 2.40 -6.51
C LEU A 144 0.45 2.99 -7.82
N PRO A 145 1.14 2.83 -8.98
CA PRO A 145 0.65 3.35 -10.25
C PRO A 145 -0.65 2.69 -10.69
N ALA A 146 -0.80 1.38 -10.44
CA ALA A 146 -2.07 0.69 -10.69
C ALA A 146 -3.18 1.28 -9.83
N TRP A 147 -2.95 1.43 -8.52
CA TRP A 147 -3.95 2.03 -7.61
C TRP A 147 -4.39 3.41 -8.08
N LEU A 148 -3.45 4.33 -8.27
CA LEU A 148 -3.76 5.71 -8.65
C LEU A 148 -4.37 5.80 -10.06
N GLY A 149 -3.84 5.04 -11.01
CA GLY A 149 -4.28 5.06 -12.41
C GLY A 149 -5.71 4.55 -12.56
N PHE A 150 -6.07 3.47 -11.89
CA PHE A 150 -7.41 2.88 -12.01
C PHE A 150 -8.45 3.54 -11.10
N THR A 151 -8.03 4.17 -9.98
CA THR A 151 -8.90 5.09 -9.22
C THR A 151 -9.28 6.32 -10.05
N LEU A 152 -8.38 6.82 -10.93
CA LEU A 152 -8.71 7.94 -11.82
C LEU A 152 -9.68 7.55 -12.95
N VAL A 153 -9.66 6.28 -13.35
CA VAL A 153 -10.52 5.77 -14.44
C VAL A 153 -11.96 5.54 -13.97
N GLY A 154 -12.15 5.20 -12.69
CA GLY A 154 -13.47 4.98 -12.08
C GLY A 154 -14.10 6.29 -11.63
#